data_AF-F0T776-F1
#
_entry.id   AF-F0T776-F1
#
_cell.length_a   1.000
_cell.length_b   1.000
_cell.length_c   1.000
_cell.angle_alpha   90.00
_cell.angle_beta   90.00
_cell.angle_gamma   90.00
#
_symmetry.space_group_name_H-M   'P 1'
#
loop_
_entity.id
_entity.type
_entity.pdbx_description
1 polymer ?
#
loop_
_entity_poly.entity_id
_entity_poly.type
_entity_poly.pdbx_seq_one_letter_code
_entity_poly.pdbx_strand_id
1 'polypeptide(L)'
;MKTKIATLMLFLVLATITVGTVTADPVSAAVIQIPAGANSTTIQALIDGANNNDTINFAPGTYNDIKIIINKTLNFVGNGAIINGVNESSTNIFTVTTNLDADASGSTFKEFEFNLLNSNVTVNGKLASTGYAINLDRVSNILIENVTSHNGKAAVYNGNAFNVLINNCTFTDAYGFCYGYHIMGGDNLTVTNSTISGCADGVSISSSATNVNIKDSLLLNNIYAAFWGGGVSNITFQNNTINGFYEGLGIEKSASQTYVINNTFINGWGNNSAQKASGDAIYIKNSYAHGPLSMIDDIQIIGNIFENIIGAAVGVDNQAGQGLFVGNGTGNSIVGVNNSVTNVSKGYVVLYSQGQNLNFTLDSSTPQAQPVFANLSISSASNNNTIKTGGSTTYTITVLNTGTGNATHVNVTNILNTLFFSSAQTYASIGNYANGIWNIGSLSAGNTASLVVTATALKSGTTSSQATVTSDTTTPVKAKTIQKTINKDVSVKIINSISTSNAKVGSYVFLRTNVTNSGKDTSDPMTFGMTLPSGVSTVSTNYPVQWNNKTKLWTLSVPSGKSIVLTTKVKVTTKGTKTVTFNNNGKKVTKSFKAT
;
A
#
# COMPACT_ATOMS: atom_id res chain seq x y z
N MET A 1 -49.55 69.76 8.43
CA MET A 1 -50.23 69.28 7.20
C MET A 1 -49.17 68.73 6.26
N LYS A 2 -49.39 67.51 5.75
CA LYS A 2 -48.50 66.78 4.84
C LYS A 2 -48.50 67.45 3.46
N THR A 3 -47.32 67.69 2.89
CA THR A 3 -47.15 68.18 1.50
C THR A 3 -46.06 67.33 0.85
N LYS A 4 -46.48 66.25 0.21
CA LYS A 4 -46.48 66.01 -1.26
C LYS A 4 -45.09 65.86 -1.89
N ILE A 5 -44.83 64.59 -2.19
CA ILE A 5 -43.86 64.00 -3.12
C ILE A 5 -43.84 64.79 -4.44
N ALA A 6 -42.66 65.20 -4.89
CA ALA A 6 -42.42 65.69 -6.24
C ALA A 6 -41.84 64.55 -7.07
N THR A 7 -42.63 64.06 -8.02
CA THR A 7 -42.22 63.15 -9.09
C THR A 7 -41.52 63.98 -10.17
N LEU A 8 -40.23 63.72 -10.41
CA LEU A 8 -39.47 64.33 -11.50
C LEU A 8 -39.57 63.41 -12.73
N MET A 9 -40.49 63.71 -13.66
CA MET A 9 -40.52 63.10 -15.00
C MET A 9 -39.55 63.89 -15.89
N LEU A 10 -38.47 63.25 -16.31
CA LEU A 10 -37.53 63.75 -17.31
C LEU A 10 -38.04 63.33 -18.70
N PHE A 11 -38.54 64.27 -19.49
CA PHE A 11 -38.83 64.07 -20.92
C PHE A 11 -37.51 64.13 -21.70
N LEU A 12 -37.02 62.98 -22.15
CA LEU A 12 -35.94 62.90 -23.14
C LEU A 12 -36.57 62.94 -24.54
N VAL A 13 -36.37 64.06 -25.24
CA VAL A 13 -36.74 64.24 -26.65
C VAL A 13 -35.79 63.39 -27.49
N LEU A 14 -36.30 62.31 -28.08
CA LEU A 14 -35.56 61.46 -29.02
C LEU A 14 -35.53 62.17 -30.39
N ALA A 15 -34.42 62.84 -30.70
CA ALA A 15 -34.16 63.31 -32.06
C ALA A 15 -33.74 62.09 -32.92
N THR A 16 -34.61 61.67 -33.83
CA THR A 16 -34.27 60.64 -34.83
C THR A 16 -33.31 61.24 -35.85
N ILE A 17 -32.02 60.95 -35.70
CA ILE A 17 -31.05 61.08 -36.78
C ILE A 17 -31.23 59.83 -37.66
N THR A 18 -31.85 60.00 -38.83
CA THR A 18 -31.88 58.98 -39.88
C THR A 18 -30.50 58.90 -40.50
N VAL A 19 -29.60 58.13 -39.88
CA VAL A 19 -28.42 57.63 -40.59
C VAL A 19 -28.95 56.54 -41.50
N GLY A 20 -28.82 56.74 -42.82
CA GLY A 20 -29.15 55.70 -43.79
C GLY A 20 -28.30 54.46 -43.52
N THR A 21 -28.89 53.50 -42.81
CA THR A 21 -28.35 52.14 -42.76
C THR A 21 -28.51 51.58 -44.15
N VAL A 22 -27.39 51.40 -44.84
CA VAL A 22 -27.31 50.36 -45.88
C VAL A 22 -27.51 49.05 -45.13
N THR A 23 -28.76 48.64 -44.95
CA THR A 23 -29.07 47.26 -44.62
C THR A 23 -28.75 46.48 -45.88
N ALA A 24 -27.51 45.99 -45.99
CA ALA A 24 -27.30 44.79 -46.77
C ALA A 24 -28.34 43.78 -46.25
N ASP A 25 -29.10 43.19 -47.17
CA ASP A 25 -29.93 42.03 -46.85
C ASP A 25 -29.11 41.07 -45.98
N PRO A 26 -29.70 40.37 -44.99
CA PRO A 26 -28.98 39.35 -44.25
C PRO A 26 -28.41 38.37 -45.29
N VAL A 27 -27.10 38.47 -45.54
CA VAL A 27 -26.40 37.53 -46.39
C VAL A 27 -26.63 36.19 -45.73
N SER A 28 -27.39 35.30 -46.38
CA SER A 28 -27.61 33.97 -45.84
C SER A 28 -26.25 33.37 -45.56
N ALA A 29 -26.03 32.86 -44.34
CA ALA A 29 -24.79 32.21 -43.96
C ALA A 29 -24.34 31.26 -45.08
N ALA A 30 -23.21 31.57 -45.71
CA ALA A 30 -22.68 30.81 -46.81
C ALA A 30 -22.07 29.51 -46.30
N VAL A 31 -22.05 28.47 -47.14
CA VAL A 31 -21.31 27.24 -46.85
C VAL A 31 -20.02 27.24 -47.65
N ILE A 32 -18.89 27.36 -46.97
CA ILE A 32 -17.55 27.33 -47.53
C ILE A 32 -17.01 25.91 -47.40
N GLN A 33 -16.76 25.28 -48.55
CA GLN A 33 -16.26 23.91 -48.60
C GLN A 33 -14.73 23.88 -48.46
N ILE A 34 -14.23 23.10 -47.50
CA ILE A 34 -12.81 22.79 -47.37
C ILE A 34 -12.53 21.48 -48.15
N PRO A 35 -11.73 21.50 -49.22
CA PRO A 35 -11.38 20.30 -49.98
C PRO A 35 -10.66 19.26 -49.09
N ALA A 36 -10.85 17.97 -49.38
CA ALA A 36 -10.19 16.88 -48.65
C ALA A 36 -8.66 17.04 -48.71
N GLY A 37 -7.99 16.93 -47.56
CA GLY A 37 -6.53 17.03 -47.47
C GLY A 37 -5.96 18.45 -47.64
N ALA A 38 -6.78 19.50 -47.61
CA ALA A 38 -6.30 20.87 -47.63
C ALA A 38 -5.34 21.14 -46.45
N ASN A 39 -4.25 21.87 -46.71
CA ASN A 39 -3.29 22.25 -45.68
C ASN A 39 -3.73 23.48 -44.88
N SER A 40 -3.04 23.76 -43.77
CA SER A 40 -3.30 24.91 -42.88
C SER A 40 -3.42 26.24 -43.63
N THR A 41 -2.53 26.52 -44.58
CA THR A 41 -2.56 27.77 -45.37
C THR A 41 -3.84 27.92 -46.18
N THR A 42 -4.28 26.85 -46.82
CA THR A 42 -5.49 26.84 -47.65
C THR A 42 -6.73 27.02 -46.79
N ILE A 43 -6.81 26.29 -45.66
CA ILE A 43 -7.93 26.38 -44.72
C ILE A 43 -7.99 27.78 -44.11
N GLN A 44 -6.86 28.33 -43.68
CA GLN A 44 -6.80 29.66 -43.09
C GLN A 44 -7.27 30.74 -44.08
N ALA A 45 -6.84 30.68 -45.34
CA ALA A 45 -7.29 31.64 -46.35
C ALA A 45 -8.81 31.61 -46.58
N LEU A 46 -9.42 30.42 -46.53
CA LEU A 46 -10.88 30.25 -46.63
C LEU A 46 -11.61 30.82 -45.41
N ILE A 47 -11.07 30.61 -44.20
CA ILE A 47 -11.59 31.20 -42.96
C ILE A 47 -11.45 32.74 -42.98
N ASP A 48 -10.31 33.25 -43.43
CA ASP A 48 -10.04 34.69 -43.52
C ASP A 48 -11.02 35.38 -44.48
N GLY A 49 -11.41 34.71 -45.58
CA GLY A 49 -12.40 35.18 -46.54
C GLY A 49 -13.88 35.01 -46.13
N ALA A 50 -14.17 34.25 -45.07
CA ALA A 50 -15.54 33.99 -44.60
C ALA A 50 -16.15 35.20 -43.87
N ASN A 51 -17.48 35.33 -43.92
CA ASN A 51 -18.25 36.27 -43.11
C ASN A 51 -18.67 35.64 -41.78
N ASN A 52 -19.06 36.48 -40.82
CA ASN A 52 -19.62 35.99 -39.55
C ASN A 52 -20.85 35.10 -39.81
N ASN A 53 -20.93 34.01 -39.06
CA ASN A 53 -21.95 32.96 -39.10
C ASN A 53 -21.89 32.02 -40.33
N ASP A 54 -20.95 32.23 -41.26
CA ASP A 54 -20.74 31.27 -42.34
C ASP A 54 -20.38 29.88 -41.79
N THR A 55 -20.71 28.85 -42.57
CA THR A 55 -20.40 27.46 -42.26
C THR A 55 -19.12 27.04 -42.98
N ILE A 56 -18.12 26.61 -42.23
CA ILE A 56 -16.89 26.00 -42.74
C ILE A 56 -17.10 24.47 -42.72
N ASN A 57 -17.39 23.91 -43.89
CA ASN A 57 -17.71 22.49 -44.04
C ASN A 57 -16.52 21.72 -44.60
N PHE A 58 -15.99 20.77 -43.83
CA PHE A 58 -14.91 19.91 -44.26
C PHE A 58 -15.45 18.75 -45.11
N ALA A 59 -14.76 18.45 -46.21
CA ALA A 59 -15.01 17.21 -46.93
C ALA A 59 -14.47 16.02 -46.11
N PRO A 60 -15.10 14.83 -46.21
CA PRO A 60 -14.58 13.63 -45.55
C PRO A 60 -13.14 13.36 -46.01
N GLY A 61 -12.24 13.11 -45.06
CA GLY A 61 -10.83 12.85 -45.37
C GLY A 61 -9.88 13.18 -44.23
N THR A 62 -8.59 12.89 -44.45
CA THR A 62 -7.53 13.16 -43.48
C THR A 62 -6.83 14.47 -43.80
N TYR A 63 -6.64 15.30 -42.78
CA TYR A 63 -5.99 16.59 -42.86
C TYR A 63 -4.77 16.57 -41.92
N ASN A 64 -3.58 16.73 -42.48
CA ASN A 64 -2.33 16.62 -41.73
C ASN A 64 -1.72 17.99 -41.48
N ASP A 65 -1.01 18.10 -40.35
CA ASP A 65 -0.28 19.30 -39.94
C ASP A 65 -1.19 20.54 -39.88
N ILE A 66 -2.35 20.36 -39.23
CA ILE A 66 -3.35 21.42 -39.11
C ILE A 66 -3.10 22.29 -37.88
N LYS A 67 -3.03 23.60 -38.14
CA LYS A 67 -3.02 24.70 -37.17
C LYS A 67 -3.75 25.90 -37.77
N ILE A 68 -4.88 26.28 -37.19
CA ILE A 68 -5.71 27.40 -37.65
C ILE A 68 -6.06 28.33 -36.50
N ILE A 69 -6.19 29.62 -36.84
CA ILE A 69 -6.64 30.68 -35.95
C ILE A 69 -8.03 31.11 -36.40
N ILE A 70 -8.95 31.14 -35.45
CA ILE A 70 -10.35 31.47 -35.62
C ILE A 70 -10.61 32.71 -34.78
N ASN A 71 -10.97 33.80 -35.45
CA ASN A 71 -11.08 35.13 -34.88
C ASN A 71 -12.38 35.85 -35.29
N LYS A 72 -13.37 35.07 -35.73
CA LYS A 72 -14.70 35.49 -36.19
C LYS A 72 -15.71 34.39 -35.88
N THR A 73 -16.97 34.74 -35.67
CA THR A 73 -18.03 33.78 -35.35
C THR A 73 -18.29 32.88 -36.56
N LEU A 74 -18.06 31.57 -36.45
CA LEU A 74 -18.23 30.62 -37.56
C LEU A 74 -18.81 29.28 -37.09
N ASN A 75 -19.43 28.56 -38.02
CA ASN A 75 -19.95 27.21 -37.77
C ASN A 75 -19.06 26.17 -38.45
N PHE A 76 -18.32 25.38 -37.68
CA PHE A 76 -17.42 24.35 -38.22
C PHE A 76 -18.09 22.98 -38.21
N VAL A 77 -18.07 22.30 -39.36
CA VAL A 77 -18.61 20.95 -39.53
C VAL A 77 -17.53 20.05 -40.10
N GLY A 78 -17.18 19.00 -39.35
CA GLY A 78 -16.14 18.04 -39.72
C GLY A 78 -16.60 17.02 -40.77
N ASN A 79 -17.84 16.54 -40.71
CA ASN A 79 -18.43 15.64 -41.72
C ASN A 79 -17.49 14.46 -42.08
N GLY A 80 -16.94 13.78 -41.07
CA GLY A 80 -15.99 12.67 -41.25
C GLY A 80 -14.54 13.11 -41.53
N ALA A 81 -14.20 14.38 -41.29
CA ALA A 81 -12.83 14.86 -41.31
C ALA A 81 -12.04 14.39 -40.09
N ILE A 82 -10.88 13.82 -40.36
CA ILE A 82 -9.87 13.45 -39.37
C ILE A 82 -8.77 14.50 -39.41
N ILE A 83 -8.65 15.29 -38.34
CA ILE A 83 -7.72 16.40 -38.24
C ILE A 83 -6.54 15.99 -37.37
N ASN A 84 -5.39 15.80 -38.02
CA ASN A 84 -4.14 15.49 -37.35
C ASN A 84 -3.37 16.79 -37.07
N GLY A 85 -3.01 16.99 -35.80
CA GLY A 85 -2.20 18.16 -35.40
C GLY A 85 -0.79 18.12 -35.97
N VAL A 86 -0.16 19.30 -36.05
CA VAL A 86 1.25 19.44 -36.46
C VAL A 86 2.16 18.78 -35.43
N ASN A 87 3.22 18.08 -35.84
CA ASN A 87 4.26 17.57 -34.94
C ASN A 87 5.21 18.65 -34.39
N GLU A 88 4.68 19.57 -33.60
CA GLU A 88 5.39 20.65 -32.91
C GLU A 88 5.01 20.75 -31.43
N SER A 89 5.98 21.03 -30.56
CA SER A 89 5.70 21.18 -29.12
C SER A 89 4.67 22.28 -28.85
N SER A 90 3.61 21.95 -28.09
CA SER A 90 2.57 22.89 -27.64
C SER A 90 1.82 23.64 -28.76
N THR A 91 1.81 23.12 -29.99
CA THR A 91 1.01 23.69 -31.08
C THR A 91 -0.43 23.18 -31.03
N ASN A 92 -1.40 24.10 -31.02
CA ASN A 92 -2.83 23.79 -31.05
C ASN A 92 -3.32 23.55 -32.47
N ILE A 93 -4.36 22.73 -32.64
CA ILE A 93 -5.02 22.57 -33.93
C ILE A 93 -5.90 23.79 -34.18
N PHE A 94 -6.94 24.02 -33.39
CA PHE A 94 -7.83 25.17 -33.51
C PHE A 94 -7.57 26.16 -32.37
N THR A 95 -7.24 27.41 -32.70
CA THR A 95 -7.13 28.50 -31.73
C THR A 95 -8.29 29.47 -31.93
N VAL A 96 -9.24 29.47 -31.00
CA VAL A 96 -10.46 30.27 -31.01
C VAL A 96 -10.24 31.44 -30.05
N THR A 97 -10.18 32.67 -30.56
CA THR A 97 -9.65 33.80 -29.78
C THR A 97 -10.47 35.08 -29.93
N THR A 98 -10.35 35.93 -28.92
CA THR A 98 -10.74 37.34 -28.96
C THR A 98 -9.50 38.23 -28.89
N ASN A 99 -9.34 39.17 -29.84
CA ASN A 99 -8.32 40.21 -29.75
C ASN A 99 -8.73 41.47 -30.53
N LEU A 100 -8.87 42.59 -29.83
CA LEU A 100 -9.24 43.91 -30.39
C LEU A 100 -10.52 43.82 -31.26
N ASP A 101 -10.37 43.87 -32.59
CA ASP A 101 -11.46 43.87 -33.56
C ASP A 101 -11.89 42.46 -34.01
N ALA A 102 -11.29 41.41 -33.44
CA ALA A 102 -11.52 40.03 -33.81
C ALA A 102 -12.14 39.25 -32.63
N ASP A 103 -13.28 38.59 -32.86
CA ASP A 103 -14.05 37.88 -31.85
C ASP A 103 -14.68 36.61 -32.44
N ALA A 104 -14.20 35.46 -31.99
CA ALA A 104 -14.72 34.16 -32.39
C ALA A 104 -15.85 33.63 -31.48
N SER A 105 -16.36 34.44 -30.54
CA SER A 105 -17.49 34.08 -29.70
C SER A 105 -18.72 33.67 -30.53
N GLY A 106 -19.50 32.72 -30.04
CA GLY A 106 -20.64 32.15 -30.76
C GLY A 106 -20.28 31.05 -31.75
N SER A 107 -18.99 30.74 -31.95
CA SER A 107 -18.58 29.69 -32.89
C SER A 107 -18.99 28.29 -32.44
N THR A 108 -19.29 27.43 -33.41
CA THR A 108 -19.67 26.02 -33.15
C THR A 108 -18.70 25.06 -33.82
N PHE A 109 -18.47 23.90 -33.19
CA PHE A 109 -17.58 22.85 -33.68
C PHE A 109 -18.29 21.52 -33.61
N LYS A 110 -18.57 20.91 -34.77
CA LYS A 110 -19.36 19.69 -34.86
C LYS A 110 -18.68 18.60 -35.65
N GLU A 111 -18.81 17.35 -35.20
CA GLU A 111 -18.50 16.16 -36.01
C GLU A 111 -17.04 16.05 -36.50
N PHE A 112 -16.11 16.55 -35.70
CA PHE A 112 -14.68 16.40 -35.94
C PHE A 112 -14.10 15.19 -35.21
N GLU A 113 -13.12 14.54 -35.82
CA GLU A 113 -12.19 13.66 -35.13
C GLU A 113 -10.81 14.31 -35.10
N PHE A 114 -10.26 14.54 -33.91
CA PHE A 114 -8.93 15.11 -33.73
C PHE A 114 -7.94 14.06 -33.24
N ASN A 115 -6.79 14.00 -33.88
CA ASN A 115 -5.65 13.20 -33.41
C ASN A 115 -4.50 14.13 -33.02
N LEU A 116 -4.28 14.25 -31.72
CA LEU A 116 -3.29 15.15 -31.14
C LEU A 116 -1.97 14.43 -30.82
N LEU A 117 -1.29 13.83 -31.81
CA LEU A 117 0.11 13.34 -31.74
C LEU A 117 0.70 13.26 -33.19
N ASN A 118 2.01 13.24 -33.51
CA ASN A 118 3.15 12.61 -32.82
C ASN A 118 4.54 12.97 -33.40
N SER A 119 5.58 12.70 -32.59
CA SER A 119 6.94 12.20 -32.89
C SER A 119 8.07 13.09 -32.38
N ASN A 120 8.66 12.76 -31.23
CA ASN A 120 9.70 11.74 -31.29
C ASN A 120 9.87 10.90 -30.01
N VAL A 121 9.02 11.01 -28.99
CA VAL A 121 9.45 10.49 -27.69
C VAL A 121 8.35 9.74 -26.92
N THR A 122 8.76 9.31 -25.74
CA THR A 122 8.64 7.93 -25.30
C THR A 122 8.27 7.85 -23.84
N VAL A 123 7.17 7.17 -23.55
CA VAL A 123 6.52 7.21 -22.25
C VAL A 123 7.24 6.40 -21.11
N ASN A 124 8.41 6.83 -20.64
CA ASN A 124 8.93 6.99 -19.23
C ASN A 124 10.41 7.44 -19.34
N GLY A 125 10.55 8.45 -20.20
CA GLY A 125 11.73 9.02 -20.87
C GLY A 125 11.18 9.87 -22.03
N LYS A 126 10.10 10.67 -21.74
CA LYS A 126 8.97 11.05 -22.64
C LYS A 126 9.03 12.46 -23.23
N LEU A 127 8.71 12.58 -24.52
CA LEU A 127 7.92 13.64 -25.15
C LEU A 127 6.75 12.90 -25.75
N ALA A 128 5.55 13.38 -25.50
CA ALA A 128 4.56 13.39 -26.54
C ALA A 128 3.92 14.77 -26.46
N SER A 129 4.05 15.51 -27.56
CA SER A 129 3.31 16.74 -27.88
C SER A 129 2.27 16.37 -28.96
N THR A 130 1.19 17.10 -29.22
CA THR A 130 1.09 18.55 -29.38
C THR A 130 -0.12 19.12 -28.61
N GLY A 131 -0.36 20.43 -28.70
CA GLY A 131 -1.14 21.26 -27.76
C GLY A 131 -2.60 20.84 -27.55
N TYR A 132 -3.53 21.72 -27.91
CA TYR A 132 -4.96 21.49 -27.71
C TYR A 132 -5.67 21.25 -29.05
N ALA A 133 -6.65 20.34 -29.12
CA ALA A 133 -7.48 20.24 -30.33
C ALA A 133 -8.26 21.53 -30.51
N ILE A 134 -8.90 22.01 -29.44
CA ILE A 134 -9.58 23.29 -29.42
C ILE A 134 -9.07 24.12 -28.23
N ASN A 135 -8.40 25.23 -28.53
CA ASN A 135 -7.97 26.22 -27.55
C ASN A 135 -8.95 27.40 -27.55
N LEU A 136 -9.69 27.57 -26.46
CA LEU A 136 -10.57 28.70 -26.24
C LEU A 136 -9.81 29.78 -25.46
N ASP A 137 -9.51 30.91 -26.09
CA ASP A 137 -8.85 32.05 -25.45
C ASP A 137 -9.83 33.21 -25.32
N ARG A 138 -10.40 33.38 -24.12
CA ARG A 138 -11.28 34.49 -23.72
C ARG A 138 -12.55 34.68 -24.56
N VAL A 139 -12.95 33.66 -25.31
CA VAL A 139 -14.18 33.62 -26.11
C VAL A 139 -15.40 33.29 -25.25
N SER A 140 -16.59 33.50 -25.81
CA SER A 140 -17.85 33.14 -25.15
C SER A 140 -18.84 32.41 -26.07
N ASN A 141 -19.82 31.73 -25.48
CA ASN A 141 -20.94 31.10 -26.20
C ASN A 141 -20.47 30.05 -27.22
N ILE A 142 -19.60 29.14 -26.80
CA ILE A 142 -19.02 28.12 -27.67
C ILE A 142 -19.79 26.80 -27.52
N LEU A 143 -20.13 26.18 -28.65
CA LEU A 143 -20.67 24.82 -28.70
C LEU A 143 -19.67 23.87 -29.33
N ILE A 144 -19.33 22.79 -28.63
CA ILE A 144 -18.54 21.68 -29.13
C ILE A 144 -19.42 20.43 -29.03
N GLU A 145 -19.77 19.84 -30.17
CA GLU A 145 -20.79 18.78 -30.22
C GLU A 145 -20.36 17.63 -31.14
N ASN A 146 -20.57 16.38 -30.71
CA ASN A 146 -20.21 15.20 -31.51
C ASN A 146 -18.72 15.19 -31.93
N VAL A 147 -17.84 15.74 -31.10
CA VAL A 147 -16.40 15.80 -31.37
C VAL A 147 -15.69 14.64 -30.68
N THR A 148 -14.84 13.96 -31.41
CA THR A 148 -13.93 12.97 -30.87
C THR A 148 -12.50 13.53 -30.86
N SER A 149 -11.77 13.33 -29.77
CA SER A 149 -10.37 13.74 -29.67
C SER A 149 -9.53 12.64 -29.02
N HIS A 150 -8.34 12.43 -29.57
CA HIS A 150 -7.40 11.41 -29.14
C HIS A 150 -6.05 12.02 -28.75
N ASN A 151 -5.59 11.70 -27.53
CA ASN A 151 -4.26 12.00 -27.00
C ASN A 151 -3.97 13.52 -26.92
N GLY A 152 -2.70 13.92 -26.78
CA GLY A 152 -2.26 15.33 -26.73
C GLY A 152 -2.15 15.93 -25.34
N LYS A 153 -2.17 17.27 -25.25
CA LYS A 153 -2.19 17.98 -23.95
C LYS A 153 -3.60 18.14 -23.40
N ALA A 154 -4.55 18.55 -24.25
CA ALA A 154 -5.97 18.49 -23.92
C ALA A 154 -6.85 18.40 -25.17
N ALA A 155 -8.01 17.75 -25.09
CA ALA A 155 -8.99 17.86 -26.17
C ALA A 155 -9.51 19.30 -26.27
N VAL A 156 -9.90 19.87 -25.12
CA VAL A 156 -10.31 21.27 -25.03
C VAL A 156 -9.54 21.97 -23.92
N TYR A 157 -9.00 23.14 -24.22
CA TYR A 157 -8.44 24.05 -23.23
C TYR A 157 -9.32 25.30 -23.12
N ASN A 158 -9.80 25.60 -21.91
CA ASN A 158 -10.60 26.77 -21.60
C ASN A 158 -9.73 27.83 -20.90
N GLY A 159 -9.15 28.74 -21.68
CA GLY A 159 -8.45 29.92 -21.17
C GLY A 159 -9.44 31.05 -20.92
N ASN A 160 -10.03 31.09 -19.73
CA ASN A 160 -10.98 32.11 -19.30
C ASN A 160 -12.12 32.39 -20.31
N ALA A 161 -12.64 31.33 -20.93
CA ALA A 161 -13.82 31.41 -21.80
C ALA A 161 -15.11 31.15 -21.01
N PHE A 162 -16.24 31.63 -21.53
CA PHE A 162 -17.53 31.69 -20.83
C PHE A 162 -18.66 31.04 -21.64
N ASN A 163 -19.67 30.48 -20.97
CA ASN A 163 -20.83 29.85 -21.65
C ASN A 163 -20.39 28.80 -22.67
N VAL A 164 -19.59 27.82 -22.23
CA VAL A 164 -19.09 26.75 -23.10
C VAL A 164 -19.87 25.47 -22.85
N LEU A 165 -20.42 24.89 -23.92
CA LEU A 165 -21.11 23.61 -23.89
C LEU A 165 -20.35 22.57 -24.69
N ILE A 166 -19.92 21.50 -24.03
CA ILE A 166 -19.39 20.27 -24.63
C ILE A 166 -20.49 19.21 -24.52
N ASN A 167 -21.03 18.77 -25.65
CA ASN A 167 -22.16 17.83 -25.70
C ASN A 167 -21.85 16.63 -26.59
N ASN A 168 -22.11 15.42 -26.09
CA ASN A 168 -21.96 14.19 -26.86
C ASN A 168 -20.56 14.02 -27.49
N CYS A 169 -19.52 14.40 -26.74
CA CYS A 169 -18.13 14.33 -27.19
C CYS A 169 -17.43 13.10 -26.61
N THR A 170 -16.38 12.62 -27.28
CA THR A 170 -15.54 11.51 -26.80
C THR A 170 -14.08 11.94 -26.75
N PHE A 171 -13.52 12.07 -25.55
CA PHE A 171 -12.12 12.43 -25.33
C PHE A 171 -11.38 11.22 -24.77
N THR A 172 -10.32 10.81 -25.44
CA THR A 172 -9.56 9.62 -25.04
C THR A 172 -8.07 9.88 -25.03
N ASP A 173 -7.37 9.21 -24.14
CA ASP A 173 -5.92 9.20 -24.12
C ASP A 173 -5.42 7.78 -23.84
N ALA A 174 -4.54 7.29 -24.71
CA ALA A 174 -3.94 5.97 -24.57
C ALA A 174 -2.73 5.97 -23.63
N TYR A 175 -2.22 7.14 -23.25
CA TYR A 175 -0.94 7.27 -22.56
C TYR A 175 -1.06 7.75 -21.11
N GLY A 176 -2.18 8.40 -20.73
CA GLY A 176 -2.39 8.91 -19.38
C GLY A 176 -1.62 10.20 -19.08
N PHE A 177 -1.46 11.09 -20.07
CA PHE A 177 -0.87 12.44 -19.93
C PHE A 177 -1.84 13.57 -20.26
N CYS A 178 -2.88 13.29 -21.03
CA CYS A 178 -3.79 14.29 -21.55
C CYS A 178 -4.80 14.70 -20.48
N TYR A 179 -5.27 15.94 -20.58
CA TYR A 179 -6.48 16.41 -19.94
C TYR A 179 -7.67 16.23 -20.89
N GLY A 180 -8.79 15.63 -20.46
CA GLY A 180 -9.99 15.61 -21.29
C GLY A 180 -10.49 17.04 -21.55
N TYR A 181 -10.81 17.75 -20.47
CA TYR A 181 -11.13 19.17 -20.49
C TYR A 181 -10.31 19.94 -19.46
N HIS A 182 -9.44 20.84 -19.92
CA HIS A 182 -8.56 21.64 -19.07
C HIS A 182 -9.09 23.06 -18.92
N ILE A 183 -9.62 23.38 -17.75
CA ILE A 183 -10.25 24.66 -17.42
C ILE A 183 -9.30 25.53 -16.60
N MET A 184 -8.92 26.66 -17.20
CA MET A 184 -8.10 27.70 -16.59
C MET A 184 -8.91 29.00 -16.55
N GLY A 185 -9.83 29.09 -15.58
CA GLY A 185 -10.79 30.19 -15.45
C GLY A 185 -12.00 30.07 -16.38
N GLY A 186 -12.95 30.98 -16.23
CA GLY A 186 -14.21 31.00 -16.98
C GLY A 186 -15.44 30.82 -16.09
N ASP A 187 -16.62 30.99 -16.68
CA ASP A 187 -17.91 30.83 -16.01
C ASP A 187 -18.94 30.17 -16.94
N ASN A 188 -19.85 29.40 -16.35
CA ASN A 188 -20.93 28.67 -16.98
C ASN A 188 -20.40 27.68 -18.04
N LEU A 189 -19.70 26.65 -17.55
CA LEU A 189 -19.05 25.65 -18.37
C LEU A 189 -19.74 24.31 -18.16
N THR A 190 -20.18 23.65 -19.24
CA THR A 190 -20.93 22.39 -19.16
C THR A 190 -20.30 21.31 -20.03
N VAL A 191 -20.12 20.13 -19.45
CA VAL A 191 -19.88 18.87 -20.19
C VAL A 191 -21.07 17.96 -19.95
N THR A 192 -21.69 17.47 -21.02
CA THR A 192 -22.84 16.58 -20.93
C THR A 192 -22.87 15.49 -22.00
N ASN A 193 -23.47 14.34 -21.68
CA ASN A 193 -23.60 13.18 -22.58
C ASN A 193 -22.25 12.71 -23.17
N SER A 194 -21.13 13.01 -22.50
CA SER A 194 -19.80 12.85 -23.08
C SER A 194 -19.06 11.70 -22.43
N THR A 195 -18.07 11.14 -23.13
CA THR A 195 -17.17 10.12 -22.61
C THR A 195 -15.76 10.68 -22.52
N ILE A 196 -15.14 10.62 -21.34
CA ILE A 196 -13.75 11.02 -21.11
C ILE A 196 -12.99 9.83 -20.54
N SER A 197 -11.99 9.33 -21.27
CA SER A 197 -11.35 8.06 -20.93
C SER A 197 -9.83 8.07 -21.01
N GLY A 198 -9.17 7.45 -20.03
CA GLY A 198 -7.72 7.21 -20.04
C GLY A 198 -6.86 8.45 -19.81
N CYS A 199 -7.46 9.58 -19.42
CA CYS A 199 -6.77 10.84 -19.19
C CYS A 199 -6.03 10.85 -17.84
N ALA A 200 -5.05 11.75 -17.71
CA ALA A 200 -4.45 12.07 -16.42
C ALA A 200 -5.48 12.71 -15.50
N ASP A 201 -6.06 13.83 -15.93
CA ASP A 201 -7.30 14.33 -15.36
C ASP A 201 -8.36 14.31 -16.45
N GLY A 202 -9.49 13.64 -16.22
CA GLY A 202 -10.62 13.70 -17.13
C GLY A 202 -11.08 15.15 -17.30
N VAL A 203 -11.30 15.83 -16.18
CA VAL A 203 -11.55 17.28 -16.13
C VAL A 203 -10.65 17.93 -15.08
N SER A 204 -9.88 18.94 -15.48
CA SER A 204 -9.02 19.72 -14.58
C SER A 204 -9.55 21.14 -14.48
N ILE A 205 -9.81 21.65 -13.27
CA ILE A 205 -10.48 22.95 -13.07
C ILE A 205 -9.68 23.82 -12.10
N SER A 206 -9.30 25.00 -12.55
CA SER A 206 -8.55 25.95 -11.70
C SER A 206 -8.78 27.40 -12.08
N SER A 207 -7.99 28.29 -11.45
CA SER A 207 -7.89 29.71 -11.81
C SER A 207 -9.21 30.46 -11.67
N SER A 208 -9.89 30.24 -10.55
CA SER A 208 -11.17 30.87 -10.21
C SER A 208 -12.35 30.59 -11.15
N ALA A 209 -12.33 29.47 -11.89
CA ALA A 209 -13.49 29.05 -12.66
C ALA A 209 -14.73 28.85 -11.77
N THR A 210 -15.91 29.22 -12.26
CA THR A 210 -17.18 29.09 -11.52
C THR A 210 -18.32 28.55 -12.38
N ASN A 211 -19.37 28.03 -11.74
CA ASN A 211 -20.54 27.41 -12.39
C ASN A 211 -20.15 26.33 -13.42
N VAL A 212 -19.32 25.37 -13.01
CA VAL A 212 -18.89 24.25 -13.86
C VAL A 212 -19.77 23.03 -13.61
N ASN A 213 -20.37 22.48 -14.67
CA ASN A 213 -21.33 21.38 -14.60
C ASN A 213 -20.87 20.20 -15.46
N ILE A 214 -20.51 19.08 -14.84
CA ILE A 214 -20.21 17.82 -15.53
C ILE A 214 -21.36 16.86 -15.24
N LYS A 215 -22.13 16.50 -16.26
CA LYS A 215 -23.35 15.73 -16.05
C LYS A 215 -23.66 14.68 -17.10
N ASP A 216 -24.39 13.64 -16.72
CA ASP A 216 -24.90 12.60 -17.62
C ASP A 216 -23.77 12.02 -18.51
N SER A 217 -22.55 11.92 -17.97
CA SER A 217 -21.33 11.60 -18.70
C SER A 217 -20.62 10.37 -18.14
N LEU A 218 -19.75 9.78 -18.96
CA LEU A 218 -18.93 8.63 -18.62
C LEU A 218 -17.47 9.07 -18.42
N LEU A 219 -16.92 8.84 -17.23
CA LEU A 219 -15.51 9.11 -16.93
C LEU A 219 -14.82 7.77 -16.64
N LEU A 220 -14.00 7.30 -17.58
CA LEU A 220 -13.53 5.91 -17.62
C LEU A 220 -12.00 5.81 -17.51
N ASN A 221 -11.48 4.99 -16.61
CA ASN A 221 -10.05 4.65 -16.53
C ASN A 221 -9.12 5.89 -16.45
N ASN A 222 -9.60 7.00 -15.89
CA ASN A 222 -8.80 8.20 -15.71
C ASN A 222 -7.96 8.08 -14.44
N ILE A 223 -6.81 8.74 -14.36
CA ILE A 223 -6.05 8.78 -13.10
C ILE A 223 -6.88 9.55 -12.06
N TYR A 224 -7.26 10.77 -12.40
CA TYR A 224 -8.31 11.55 -11.75
C TYR A 224 -9.51 11.60 -12.70
N ALA A 225 -10.70 11.18 -12.28
CA ALA A 225 -11.89 11.45 -13.08
C ALA A 225 -12.10 12.97 -13.22
N ALA A 226 -11.93 13.70 -12.12
CA ALA A 226 -11.72 15.13 -12.16
C ALA A 226 -10.90 15.63 -10.98
N PHE A 227 -10.29 16.79 -11.16
CA PHE A 227 -9.50 17.48 -10.16
C PHE A 227 -9.82 18.98 -10.20
N TRP A 228 -9.99 19.61 -9.03
CA TRP A 228 -10.14 21.06 -8.97
C TRP A 228 -9.60 21.70 -7.71
N GLY A 229 -9.19 22.96 -7.86
CA GLY A 229 -8.76 23.85 -6.79
C GLY A 229 -8.23 25.18 -7.31
N GLY A 230 -7.91 26.10 -6.40
CA GLY A 230 -7.33 27.40 -6.77
C GLY A 230 -8.37 28.48 -7.10
N GLY A 231 -9.34 28.67 -6.20
CA GLY A 231 -10.31 29.78 -6.23
C GLY A 231 -11.64 29.43 -6.87
N VAL A 232 -11.86 28.16 -7.17
CA VAL A 232 -13.02 27.66 -7.91
C VAL A 232 -14.27 27.59 -7.02
N SER A 233 -15.43 27.76 -7.62
CA SER A 233 -16.71 27.72 -6.88
C SER A 233 -17.86 27.20 -7.73
N ASN A 234 -18.91 26.70 -7.08
CA ASN A 234 -20.11 26.17 -7.74
C ASN A 234 -19.80 25.11 -8.80
N ILE A 235 -19.20 24.02 -8.34
CA ILE A 235 -18.80 22.87 -9.18
C ILE A 235 -19.79 21.75 -8.97
N THR A 236 -20.44 21.30 -10.04
CA THR A 236 -21.46 20.25 -10.00
C THR A 236 -21.05 19.04 -10.84
N PHE A 237 -21.01 17.87 -10.21
CA PHE A 237 -20.94 16.56 -10.86
C PHE A 237 -22.26 15.84 -10.62
N GLN A 238 -23.03 15.59 -11.69
CA GLN A 238 -24.36 15.01 -11.56
C GLN A 238 -24.62 13.85 -12.52
N ASN A 239 -25.21 12.75 -12.04
CA ASN A 239 -25.64 11.61 -12.87
C ASN A 239 -24.52 11.00 -13.74
N ASN A 240 -23.26 11.13 -13.33
CA ASN A 240 -22.14 10.56 -14.09
C ASN A 240 -21.87 9.12 -13.68
N THR A 241 -21.30 8.34 -14.59
CA THR A 241 -20.65 7.08 -14.25
C THR A 241 -19.14 7.26 -14.27
N ILE A 242 -18.50 7.05 -13.12
CA ILE A 242 -17.07 7.18 -12.91
C ILE A 242 -16.54 5.77 -12.64
N ASN A 243 -15.87 5.17 -13.65
CA ASN A 243 -15.51 3.75 -13.64
C ASN A 243 -14.05 3.52 -13.96
N GLY A 244 -13.32 2.88 -13.04
CA GLY A 244 -11.88 2.69 -13.17
C GLY A 244 -11.16 4.00 -12.90
N PHE A 245 -10.56 4.14 -11.73
CA PHE A 245 -9.82 5.33 -11.37
C PHE A 245 -8.79 5.06 -10.28
N TYR A 246 -7.73 5.88 -10.24
CA TYR A 246 -6.85 5.94 -9.07
C TYR A 246 -7.42 6.90 -8.01
N GLU A 247 -7.99 8.02 -8.44
CA GLU A 247 -8.76 8.96 -7.63
C GLU A 247 -10.00 9.36 -8.43
N GLY A 248 -11.19 9.35 -7.82
CA GLY A 248 -12.40 9.75 -8.53
C GLY A 248 -12.43 11.27 -8.71
N LEU A 249 -12.90 11.97 -7.67
CA LEU A 249 -12.95 13.44 -7.63
C LEU A 249 -11.94 13.97 -6.60
N GLY A 250 -10.93 14.70 -7.07
CA GLY A 250 -9.99 15.43 -6.24
C GLY A 250 -10.48 16.85 -5.97
N ILE A 251 -10.85 17.13 -4.72
CA ILE A 251 -11.36 18.42 -4.26
C ILE A 251 -10.27 19.08 -3.41
N GLU A 252 -9.55 20.03 -3.99
CA GLU A 252 -8.46 20.71 -3.32
C GLU A 252 -8.72 22.22 -3.17
N LYS A 253 -8.17 22.79 -2.08
CA LYS A 253 -7.91 24.23 -1.84
C LYS A 253 -8.82 25.25 -2.53
N SER A 254 -9.48 26.13 -1.75
CA SER A 254 -10.32 27.22 -2.29
C SER A 254 -11.40 26.67 -3.22
N ALA A 255 -12.04 25.57 -2.81
CA ALA A 255 -13.14 24.96 -3.52
C ALA A 255 -14.39 25.13 -2.64
N SER A 256 -15.32 25.94 -3.09
CA SER A 256 -16.55 26.26 -2.38
C SER A 256 -17.76 25.82 -3.19
N GLN A 257 -18.87 25.47 -2.53
CA GLN A 257 -20.13 25.11 -3.19
C GLN A 257 -19.92 23.97 -4.19
N THR A 258 -19.58 22.79 -3.68
CA THR A 258 -19.40 21.61 -4.51
C THR A 258 -20.62 20.70 -4.39
N TYR A 259 -21.13 20.21 -5.51
CA TYR A 259 -22.27 19.31 -5.57
C TYR A 259 -21.91 18.03 -6.32
N VAL A 260 -21.87 16.90 -5.61
CA VAL A 260 -21.64 15.57 -6.18
C VAL A 260 -22.94 14.77 -5.99
N ILE A 261 -23.76 14.71 -7.04
CA ILE A 261 -25.15 14.26 -6.97
C ILE A 261 -25.42 13.07 -7.88
N ASN A 262 -25.96 11.97 -7.34
CA ASN A 262 -26.43 10.80 -8.11
C ASN A 262 -25.39 10.20 -9.06
N ASN A 263 -24.09 10.30 -8.75
CA ASN A 263 -23.04 9.68 -9.53
C ASN A 263 -22.84 8.23 -9.10
N THR A 264 -22.35 7.40 -10.02
CA THR A 264 -21.95 6.02 -9.74
C THR A 264 -20.44 5.89 -9.86
N PHE A 265 -19.77 5.65 -8.74
CA PHE A 265 -18.34 5.39 -8.63
C PHE A 265 -18.08 3.88 -8.52
N ILE A 266 -17.37 3.31 -9.49
CA ILE A 266 -17.08 1.89 -9.55
C ILE A 266 -15.62 1.59 -9.88
N ASN A 267 -15.09 0.49 -9.32
CA ASN A 267 -13.77 -0.07 -9.64
C ASN A 267 -12.58 0.88 -9.37
N GLY A 268 -12.51 1.47 -8.16
CA GLY A 268 -11.37 2.29 -7.75
C GLY A 268 -10.12 1.42 -7.43
N TRP A 269 -8.97 1.72 -8.03
CA TRP A 269 -7.76 0.88 -7.99
C TRP A 269 -6.85 1.09 -6.78
N GLY A 270 -7.15 2.10 -5.95
CA GLY A 270 -6.42 2.39 -4.73
C GLY A 270 -5.15 3.21 -4.92
N ASN A 271 -4.38 3.35 -3.84
CA ASN A 271 -3.25 4.29 -3.80
C ASN A 271 -2.20 3.97 -4.87
N ASN A 272 -1.82 4.98 -5.63
CA ASN A 272 -0.69 4.94 -6.53
C ASN A 272 0.32 6.04 -6.17
N SER A 273 1.40 5.64 -5.51
CA SER A 273 2.47 6.55 -5.07
C SER A 273 3.18 7.24 -6.24
N ALA A 274 3.23 6.62 -7.42
CA ALA A 274 3.79 7.23 -8.62
C ALA A 274 2.88 8.35 -9.17
N GLN A 275 1.57 8.25 -8.96
CA GLN A 275 0.56 9.21 -9.44
C GLN A 275 0.00 10.14 -8.35
N LYS A 276 0.55 10.06 -7.12
CA LYS A 276 0.14 10.86 -5.95
C LYS A 276 -1.35 10.77 -5.58
N ALA A 277 -2.06 9.73 -6.02
CA ALA A 277 -3.48 9.52 -5.77
C ALA A 277 -3.70 8.70 -4.50
N SER A 278 -4.68 9.09 -3.66
CA SER A 278 -4.93 8.44 -2.37
C SER A 278 -5.69 7.10 -2.47
N GLY A 279 -6.35 6.88 -3.61
CA GLY A 279 -7.16 5.71 -3.89
C GLY A 279 -8.67 5.91 -3.74
N ASP A 280 -9.11 7.13 -3.39
CA ASP A 280 -10.46 7.38 -2.92
C ASP A 280 -11.40 7.84 -4.05
N ALA A 281 -12.69 7.55 -3.91
CA ALA A 281 -13.68 7.98 -4.91
C ALA A 281 -13.93 9.50 -4.86
N ILE A 282 -13.94 10.08 -3.68
CA ILE A 282 -13.90 11.53 -3.47
C ILE A 282 -12.79 11.79 -2.46
N TYR A 283 -11.80 12.58 -2.86
CA TYR A 283 -10.67 12.94 -2.00
C TYR A 283 -10.67 14.45 -1.78
N ILE A 284 -10.93 14.86 -0.53
CA ILE A 284 -10.99 16.26 -0.13
C ILE A 284 -9.73 16.59 0.63
N LYS A 285 -8.97 17.57 0.14
CA LYS A 285 -7.67 17.90 0.71
C LYS A 285 -7.41 19.39 0.79
N ASN A 286 -6.93 19.82 1.96
CA ASN A 286 -6.33 21.14 2.13
C ASN A 286 -4.83 20.98 2.35
N SER A 287 -4.00 21.76 1.63
CA SER A 287 -2.55 21.63 1.72
C SER A 287 -1.82 22.94 1.41
N TYR A 288 -0.56 23.02 1.83
CA TYR A 288 0.36 24.12 1.46
C TYR A 288 0.95 23.97 0.05
N ALA A 289 0.62 22.89 -0.68
CA ALA A 289 1.05 22.74 -2.06
C ALA A 289 0.45 23.89 -2.89
N HIS A 290 1.28 24.56 -3.69
CA HIS A 290 0.87 25.65 -4.60
C HIS A 290 0.19 26.87 -3.93
N GLY A 291 0.48 27.19 -2.64
CA GLY A 291 0.05 28.42 -1.98
C GLY A 291 -0.39 28.26 -0.53
N PRO A 292 -0.91 29.32 0.14
CA PRO A 292 -1.44 29.21 1.50
C PRO A 292 -2.67 28.28 1.58
N LEU A 293 -3.03 27.87 2.80
CA LEU A 293 -4.30 27.20 3.06
C LEU A 293 -5.45 28.16 2.76
N SER A 294 -6.57 27.60 2.33
CA SER A 294 -7.76 28.36 1.97
C SER A 294 -9.03 27.58 2.30
N MET A 295 -10.17 28.27 2.33
CA MET A 295 -11.43 27.67 2.74
C MET A 295 -11.90 26.62 1.73
N ILE A 296 -12.43 25.53 2.27
CA ILE A 296 -13.20 24.51 1.53
C ILE A 296 -14.52 24.35 2.29
N ASP A 297 -15.63 24.68 1.64
CA ASP A 297 -16.94 24.72 2.28
C ASP A 297 -18.09 24.37 1.32
N ASP A 298 -19.26 24.11 1.92
CA ASP A 298 -20.51 23.80 1.22
C ASP A 298 -20.38 22.63 0.22
N ILE A 299 -19.78 21.52 0.67
CA ILE A 299 -19.69 20.28 -0.12
C ILE A 299 -20.93 19.41 0.15
N GLN A 300 -21.69 19.12 -0.91
CA GLN A 300 -22.86 18.25 -0.90
C GLN A 300 -22.56 16.96 -1.68
N ILE A 301 -22.69 15.80 -1.02
CA ILE A 301 -22.48 14.47 -1.60
C ILE A 301 -23.80 13.70 -1.43
N ILE A 302 -24.63 13.66 -2.47
CA ILE A 302 -26.03 13.23 -2.34
C ILE A 302 -26.36 12.13 -3.35
N GLY A 303 -26.96 11.02 -2.90
CA GLY A 303 -27.53 10.02 -3.79
C GLY A 303 -26.52 9.20 -4.60
N ASN A 304 -25.23 9.25 -4.27
CA ASN A 304 -24.19 8.57 -5.03
C ASN A 304 -24.10 7.08 -4.67
N ILE A 305 -23.63 6.28 -5.62
CA ILE A 305 -23.32 4.86 -5.45
C ILE A 305 -21.79 4.72 -5.46
N PHE A 306 -21.24 4.04 -4.46
CA PHE A 306 -19.82 3.73 -4.33
C PHE A 306 -19.66 2.21 -4.25
N GLU A 307 -19.03 1.61 -5.26
CA GLU A 307 -18.91 0.15 -5.36
C GLU A 307 -17.50 -0.31 -5.79
N ASN A 308 -16.97 -1.34 -5.12
CA ASN A 308 -15.70 -2.00 -5.46
C ASN A 308 -14.52 -1.00 -5.51
N ILE A 309 -14.29 -0.27 -4.43
CA ILE A 309 -13.24 0.77 -4.34
C ILE A 309 -12.14 0.34 -3.36
N ILE A 310 -10.89 0.28 -3.84
CA ILE A 310 -9.68 0.03 -3.03
C ILE A 310 -9.22 1.34 -2.35
N GLY A 311 -10.15 2.03 -1.69
CA GLY A 311 -9.95 3.29 -0.99
C GLY A 311 -11.13 3.60 -0.09
N ALA A 312 -11.31 4.87 0.26
CA ALA A 312 -12.53 5.39 0.87
C ALA A 312 -13.51 5.85 -0.21
N ALA A 313 -14.81 5.86 0.10
CA ALA A 313 -15.77 6.57 -0.74
C ALA A 313 -15.59 8.08 -0.62
N VAL A 314 -15.37 8.58 0.60
CA VAL A 314 -14.98 9.96 0.89
C VAL A 314 -13.77 9.96 1.83
N GLY A 315 -12.62 10.33 1.30
CA GLY A 315 -11.42 10.58 2.07
C GLY A 315 -11.24 12.07 2.34
N VAL A 316 -10.91 12.43 3.59
CA VAL A 316 -10.62 13.81 3.96
C VAL A 316 -9.24 13.90 4.60
N ASP A 317 -8.37 14.72 4.01
CA ASP A 317 -7.02 14.98 4.51
C ASP A 317 -6.78 16.48 4.76
N ASN A 318 -6.68 16.84 6.03
CA ASN A 318 -6.24 18.14 6.51
C ASN A 318 -4.78 18.08 6.99
N GLN A 319 -3.82 17.96 6.05
CA GLN A 319 -2.39 17.73 6.32
C GLN A 319 -1.72 18.72 7.28
N ALA A 320 -2.36 19.83 7.64
CA ALA A 320 -1.78 20.87 8.49
C ALA A 320 -2.33 20.92 9.93
N GLY A 321 -3.39 20.17 10.26
CA GLY A 321 -4.09 20.32 11.56
C GLY A 321 -4.68 21.72 11.82
N GLN A 322 -4.58 22.63 10.85
CA GLN A 322 -4.96 24.05 10.88
C GLN A 322 -5.87 24.45 9.69
N GLY A 323 -6.22 23.53 8.78
CA GLY A 323 -7.06 23.85 7.64
C GLY A 323 -8.44 24.37 8.06
N LEU A 324 -8.78 25.57 7.59
CA LEU A 324 -10.11 26.17 7.75
C LEU A 324 -11.12 25.41 6.86
N PHE A 325 -11.82 24.42 7.43
CA PHE A 325 -13.09 23.93 6.88
C PHE A 325 -14.23 24.75 7.50
N VAL A 326 -14.19 26.06 7.31
CA VAL A 326 -15.17 26.96 7.92
C VAL A 326 -16.33 27.07 6.94
N GLY A 327 -17.41 26.34 7.20
CA GLY A 327 -18.70 26.69 6.62
C GLY A 327 -18.98 28.16 6.89
N ASN A 328 -19.62 28.85 5.95
CA ASN A 328 -19.99 30.27 5.85
C ASN A 328 -20.59 30.99 7.10
N GLY A 329 -20.45 30.46 8.31
CA GLY A 329 -21.04 30.95 9.54
C GLY A 329 -22.42 30.39 9.83
N THR A 330 -23.00 29.55 8.95
CA THR A 330 -24.37 29.03 9.10
C THR A 330 -24.60 27.56 8.67
N GLY A 331 -23.57 26.72 8.50
CA GLY A 331 -23.80 25.33 8.04
C GLY A 331 -22.64 24.35 8.21
N ASN A 332 -22.92 23.06 7.92
CA ASN A 332 -21.94 21.96 7.92
C ASN A 332 -21.03 22.05 6.68
N SER A 333 -19.73 21.85 6.86
CA SER A 333 -18.73 21.97 5.79
C SER A 333 -18.84 20.84 4.75
N ILE A 334 -19.33 19.66 5.16
CA ILE A 334 -19.59 18.50 4.30
C ILE A 334 -20.91 17.83 4.68
N VAL A 335 -21.77 17.58 3.69
CA VAL A 335 -23.06 16.90 3.85
C VAL A 335 -23.11 15.67 2.95
N GLY A 336 -23.36 14.50 3.54
CA GLY A 336 -23.47 13.21 2.86
C GLY A 336 -24.84 12.56 3.11
N VAL A 337 -25.72 12.53 2.10
CA VAL A 337 -27.11 12.05 2.27
C VAL A 337 -27.47 11.03 1.19
N ASN A 338 -28.19 9.96 1.56
CA ASN A 338 -28.70 8.93 0.65
C ASN A 338 -27.64 8.26 -0.25
N ASN A 339 -26.40 8.11 0.23
CA ASN A 339 -25.35 7.44 -0.55
C ASN A 339 -25.31 5.93 -0.25
N SER A 340 -25.04 5.11 -1.27
CA SER A 340 -24.87 3.66 -1.13
C SER A 340 -23.39 3.28 -1.21
N VAL A 341 -22.92 2.40 -0.32
CA VAL A 341 -21.51 1.99 -0.23
C VAL A 341 -21.42 0.47 -0.14
N THR A 342 -20.81 -0.16 -1.14
CA THR A 342 -20.64 -1.62 -1.23
C THR A 342 -19.18 -1.97 -1.59
N ASN A 343 -18.55 -2.89 -0.87
CA ASN A 343 -17.16 -3.33 -1.16
C ASN A 343 -16.14 -2.17 -1.26
N VAL A 344 -16.18 -1.23 -0.33
CA VAL A 344 -15.22 -0.10 -0.25
C VAL A 344 -14.24 -0.34 0.89
N SER A 345 -12.95 -0.50 0.56
CA SER A 345 -11.94 -1.07 1.44
C SER A 345 -11.65 -0.27 2.72
N LYS A 346 -11.73 1.07 2.65
CA LYS A 346 -11.56 1.96 3.81
C LYS A 346 -12.90 2.50 4.33
N GLY A 347 -14.01 2.13 3.70
CA GLY A 347 -15.36 2.51 4.13
C GLY A 347 -15.94 3.77 3.51
N TYR A 348 -17.08 4.21 4.07
CA TYR A 348 -17.78 5.39 3.55
C TYR A 348 -16.97 6.68 3.75
N VAL A 349 -16.58 6.99 4.98
CA VAL A 349 -15.81 8.21 5.30
C VAL A 349 -14.55 7.86 6.07
N VAL A 350 -13.42 8.43 5.66
CA VAL A 350 -12.13 8.31 6.35
C VAL A 350 -11.53 9.69 6.56
N LEU A 351 -11.05 9.94 7.79
CA LEU A 351 -10.26 11.12 8.12
C LEU A 351 -8.80 10.70 8.24
N TYR A 352 -7.95 11.15 7.31
CA TYR A 352 -6.52 10.80 7.32
C TYR A 352 -5.71 11.61 8.33
N SER A 353 -6.22 12.76 8.74
CA SER A 353 -5.58 13.64 9.71
C SER A 353 -6.62 14.29 10.64
N GLN A 354 -6.20 14.54 11.89
CA GLN A 354 -7.05 15.13 12.92
C GLN A 354 -7.04 16.66 12.74
N GLY A 355 -8.15 17.24 12.29
CA GLY A 355 -8.35 18.68 12.19
C GLY A 355 -9.39 19.19 13.18
N GLN A 356 -9.17 20.37 13.76
CA GLN A 356 -10.22 21.11 14.45
C GLN A 356 -11.14 21.76 13.38
N ASN A 357 -12.45 21.79 13.60
CA ASN A 357 -13.49 22.41 12.74
C ASN A 357 -13.98 21.63 11.50
N LEU A 358 -14.06 20.30 11.55
CA LEU A 358 -14.78 19.52 10.53
C LEU A 358 -16.21 19.19 11.00
N ASN A 359 -17.22 19.83 10.40
CA ASN A 359 -18.62 19.50 10.63
C ASN A 359 -19.15 18.62 9.49
N PHE A 360 -19.45 17.36 9.81
CA PHE A 360 -20.11 16.43 8.90
C PHE A 360 -21.56 16.22 9.30
N THR A 361 -22.46 16.24 8.32
CA THR A 361 -23.77 15.60 8.47
C THR A 361 -23.84 14.42 7.52
N LEU A 362 -23.93 13.22 8.08
CA LEU A 362 -24.09 11.97 7.34
C LEU A 362 -25.42 11.33 7.72
N ASP A 363 -26.10 10.70 6.77
CA ASP A 363 -27.29 9.90 7.08
C ASP A 363 -26.94 8.74 8.02
N SER A 364 -27.75 8.55 9.07
CA SER A 364 -27.61 7.48 10.06
C SER A 364 -27.80 6.07 9.47
N SER A 365 -28.39 5.98 8.27
CA SER A 365 -28.58 4.72 7.53
C SER A 365 -27.34 4.29 6.73
N THR A 366 -26.36 5.19 6.53
CA THR A 366 -25.14 4.89 5.79
C THR A 366 -24.11 4.21 6.70
N PRO A 367 -23.58 3.01 6.36
CA PRO A 367 -22.64 2.32 7.23
C PRO A 367 -21.37 3.16 7.45
N GLN A 368 -21.23 3.72 8.64
CA GLN A 368 -19.94 4.25 9.09
C GLN A 368 -19.00 3.04 9.22
N ALA A 369 -17.98 2.96 8.38
CA ALA A 369 -17.04 1.86 8.48
C ALA A 369 -16.31 1.93 9.83
N GLN A 370 -16.31 0.81 10.52
CA GLN A 370 -15.40 0.59 11.63
C GLN A 370 -13.97 0.53 11.06
N PRO A 371 -12.99 1.22 11.68
CA PRO A 371 -11.61 1.19 11.22
C PRO A 371 -11.13 -0.26 11.09
N VAL A 372 -10.54 -0.58 9.93
CA VAL A 372 -9.94 -1.89 9.65
C VAL A 372 -8.48 -1.88 10.09
N PHE A 373 -8.18 -2.60 11.18
CA PHE A 373 -6.82 -2.73 11.71
C PHE A 373 -6.49 -4.20 11.97
N ALA A 374 -5.24 -4.58 11.76
CA ALA A 374 -4.74 -5.88 12.21
C ALA A 374 -4.53 -5.86 13.73
N ASN A 375 -4.79 -6.97 14.40
CA ASN A 375 -4.53 -7.11 15.83
C ASN A 375 -4.02 -8.53 16.13
N LEU A 376 -2.70 -8.66 16.23
CA LEU A 376 -2.05 -9.96 16.42
C LEU A 376 -1.98 -10.34 17.89
N SER A 377 -2.31 -11.59 18.17
CA SER A 377 -2.03 -12.25 19.45
C SER A 377 -1.17 -13.48 19.20
N ILE A 378 -0.33 -13.84 20.17
CA ILE A 378 0.53 -15.01 20.09
C ILE A 378 0.44 -15.82 21.38
N SER A 379 0.36 -17.14 21.24
CA SER A 379 0.48 -18.09 22.34
C SER A 379 1.58 -19.11 22.05
N SER A 380 2.21 -19.58 23.12
CA SER A 380 3.28 -20.57 23.08
C SER A 380 3.05 -21.63 24.16
N ALA A 381 3.24 -22.89 23.79
CA ALA A 381 3.19 -24.03 24.69
C ALA A 381 4.34 -24.98 24.39
N SER A 382 4.75 -25.75 25.39
CA SER A 382 5.66 -26.88 25.19
C SER A 382 5.29 -28.04 26.11
N ASN A 383 5.59 -29.27 25.69
CA ASN A 383 5.44 -30.44 26.56
C ASN A 383 6.68 -30.68 27.44
N ASN A 384 6.54 -31.39 28.55
CA ASN A 384 7.64 -31.85 29.43
C ASN A 384 8.62 -30.75 29.88
N ASN A 385 8.41 -30.15 31.05
CA ASN A 385 9.28 -29.07 31.55
C ASN A 385 10.68 -29.53 31.97
N THR A 386 10.84 -30.84 32.16
CA THR A 386 12.11 -31.47 32.50
C THR A 386 12.40 -32.59 31.52
N ILE A 387 13.56 -32.55 30.88
CA ILE A 387 14.08 -33.59 29.98
C ILE A 387 15.54 -33.89 30.33
N LYS A 388 16.14 -34.89 29.68
CA LYS A 388 17.59 -35.13 29.75
C LYS A 388 18.28 -34.69 28.47
N THR A 389 19.60 -34.49 28.50
CA THR A 389 20.40 -34.28 27.29
C THR A 389 20.13 -35.37 26.25
N GLY A 390 19.92 -34.95 25.00
CA GLY A 390 19.54 -35.82 23.90
C GLY A 390 18.10 -36.34 23.93
N GLY A 391 17.28 -35.93 24.90
CA GLY A 391 15.83 -36.07 24.87
C GLY A 391 15.17 -34.95 24.07
N SER A 392 13.89 -35.12 23.73
CA SER A 392 13.14 -34.17 22.91
C SER A 392 11.94 -33.55 23.65
N THR A 393 11.56 -32.36 23.22
CA THR A 393 10.36 -31.62 23.62
C THR A 393 9.73 -31.00 22.37
N THR A 394 8.42 -30.78 22.40
CA THR A 394 7.66 -30.18 21.30
C THR A 394 7.19 -28.80 21.73
N TYR A 395 7.40 -27.82 20.87
CA TYR A 395 6.90 -26.45 21.00
C TYR A 395 5.74 -26.25 20.03
N THR A 396 4.65 -25.68 20.52
CA THR A 396 3.48 -25.27 19.71
C THR A 396 3.32 -23.77 19.83
N ILE A 397 3.38 -23.07 18.70
CA ILE A 397 3.18 -21.62 18.61
C ILE A 397 1.92 -21.37 17.80
N THR A 398 1.06 -20.47 18.28
CA THR A 398 -0.16 -20.07 17.58
C THR A 398 -0.22 -18.55 17.49
N VAL A 399 -0.45 -18.03 16.29
CA VAL A 399 -0.65 -16.59 16.02
C VAL A 399 -2.06 -16.41 15.49
N LEU A 400 -2.84 -15.52 16.11
CA LEU A 400 -4.21 -15.21 15.70
C LEU A 400 -4.31 -13.72 15.39
N ASN A 401 -4.88 -13.37 14.23
CA ASN A 401 -5.29 -12.01 13.92
C ASN A 401 -6.73 -11.77 14.34
N THR A 402 -6.92 -11.13 15.50
CA THR A 402 -8.24 -10.74 16.02
C THR A 402 -8.75 -9.41 15.49
N GLY A 403 -7.96 -8.75 14.64
CA GLY A 403 -8.33 -7.48 14.01
C GLY A 403 -9.30 -7.69 12.86
N THR A 404 -9.84 -6.59 12.35
CA THR A 404 -10.73 -6.54 11.18
C THR A 404 -9.94 -6.43 9.87
N GLY A 405 -8.65 -6.08 9.92
CA GLY A 405 -7.75 -5.94 8.76
C GLY A 405 -6.69 -7.05 8.63
N ASN A 406 -6.12 -7.20 7.44
CA ASN A 406 -5.05 -8.17 7.14
C ASN A 406 -3.69 -7.73 7.71
N ALA A 407 -2.93 -8.64 8.33
CA ALA A 407 -1.56 -8.38 8.78
C ALA A 407 -0.55 -8.81 7.70
N THR A 408 0.45 -7.97 7.42
CA THR A 408 1.50 -8.24 6.41
C THR A 408 2.89 -8.33 7.02
N HIS A 409 3.78 -9.10 6.36
CA HIS A 409 5.14 -9.40 6.82
C HIS A 409 5.19 -9.97 8.24
N VAL A 410 4.25 -10.85 8.55
CA VAL A 410 4.14 -11.49 9.86
C VAL A 410 5.29 -12.50 10.05
N ASN A 411 6.09 -12.28 11.10
CA ASN A 411 7.24 -13.11 11.47
C ASN A 411 7.22 -13.44 12.96
N VAL A 412 7.67 -14.65 13.33
CA VAL A 412 7.85 -15.04 14.73
C VAL A 412 9.31 -15.41 14.99
N THR A 413 9.89 -14.81 16.02
CA THR A 413 11.27 -15.02 16.46
C THR A 413 11.32 -15.51 17.91
N ASN A 414 12.51 -15.87 18.41
CA ASN A 414 12.76 -16.27 19.80
C ASN A 414 11.91 -17.48 20.28
N ILE A 415 11.56 -18.38 19.36
CA ILE A 415 10.73 -19.56 19.64
C ILE A 415 11.42 -20.51 20.62
N LEU A 416 12.71 -20.79 20.39
CA LEU A 416 13.54 -21.65 21.22
C LEU A 416 14.98 -21.15 21.31
N ASN A 417 15.70 -21.56 22.36
CA ASN A 417 17.10 -21.19 22.55
C ASN A 417 18.02 -22.19 21.83
N THR A 418 18.58 -21.78 20.70
CA THR A 418 19.43 -22.62 19.83
C THR A 418 20.76 -23.02 20.47
N LEU A 419 21.18 -22.40 21.57
CA LEU A 419 22.37 -22.84 22.34
C LEU A 419 22.13 -24.11 23.16
N PHE A 420 20.86 -24.46 23.40
CA PHE A 420 20.45 -25.65 24.17
C PHE A 420 19.76 -26.70 23.32
N PHE A 421 19.25 -26.32 22.14
CA PHE A 421 18.43 -27.19 21.31
C PHE A 421 18.86 -27.15 19.85
N SER A 422 18.85 -28.31 19.21
CA SER A 422 18.60 -28.42 17.77
C SER A 422 17.11 -28.60 17.54
N SER A 423 16.59 -28.11 16.42
CA SER A 423 15.15 -28.14 16.14
C SER A 423 14.86 -28.49 14.69
N ALA A 424 13.77 -29.21 14.48
CA ALA A 424 13.21 -29.45 13.15
C ALA A 424 11.73 -29.03 13.15
N GLN A 425 11.30 -28.38 12.07
CA GLN A 425 9.88 -28.12 11.84
C GLN A 425 9.17 -29.47 11.69
N THR A 426 8.13 -29.68 12.48
CA THR A 426 7.26 -30.86 12.37
C THR A 426 6.00 -30.52 11.59
N TYR A 427 5.47 -29.31 11.76
CA TYR A 427 4.30 -28.82 11.05
C TYR A 427 4.25 -27.29 11.05
N ALA A 428 3.77 -26.70 9.95
CA ALA A 428 3.37 -25.30 9.87
C ALA A 428 2.07 -25.23 9.06
N SER A 429 1.03 -24.56 9.59
CA SER A 429 -0.22 -24.37 8.84
C SER A 429 -0.07 -23.33 7.74
N ILE A 430 0.82 -22.35 7.93
CA ILE A 430 1.13 -21.27 7.00
C ILE A 430 2.63 -20.98 7.10
N GLY A 431 3.26 -20.72 5.95
CA GLY A 431 4.64 -20.25 5.90
C GLY A 431 5.69 -21.33 6.18
N ASN A 432 6.90 -20.91 6.54
CA ASN A 432 8.02 -21.82 6.74
C ASN A 432 8.88 -21.41 7.96
N TYR A 433 9.34 -22.40 8.72
CA TYR A 433 10.27 -22.23 9.82
C TYR A 433 11.69 -22.70 9.44
N ALA A 434 12.61 -21.75 9.40
CA ALA A 434 14.03 -22.00 9.15
C ALA A 434 14.90 -21.05 9.99
N ASN A 435 16.09 -21.52 10.38
CA ASN A 435 17.08 -20.71 11.10
C ASN A 435 16.55 -20.01 12.38
N GLY A 436 15.56 -20.61 13.06
CA GLY A 436 14.99 -20.03 14.28
C GLY A 436 13.86 -19.03 14.07
N ILE A 437 13.50 -18.73 12.82
CA ILE A 437 12.47 -17.76 12.43
C ILE A 437 11.33 -18.48 11.72
N TRP A 438 10.09 -18.19 12.10
CA TRP A 438 8.90 -18.63 11.36
C TRP A 438 8.33 -17.45 10.57
N ASN A 439 8.42 -17.55 9.25
CA ASN A 439 7.88 -16.55 8.34
C ASN A 439 6.48 -16.97 7.90
N ILE A 440 5.45 -16.21 8.30
CA ILE A 440 4.03 -16.45 7.96
C ILE A 440 3.66 -15.71 6.67
N GLY A 441 4.26 -14.55 6.41
CA GLY A 441 3.93 -13.70 5.27
C GLY A 441 2.71 -12.84 5.59
N SER A 442 1.52 -13.26 5.17
CA SER A 442 0.26 -12.57 5.45
C SER A 442 -0.68 -13.39 6.34
N LEU A 443 -1.47 -12.71 7.18
CA LEU A 443 -2.48 -13.34 8.02
C LEU A 443 -3.76 -12.51 8.03
N SER A 444 -4.78 -13.01 7.32
CA SER A 444 -6.09 -12.37 7.19
C SER A 444 -6.80 -12.22 8.54
N ALA A 445 -7.73 -11.26 8.62
CA ALA A 445 -8.59 -11.05 9.78
C ALA A 445 -9.34 -12.34 10.17
N GLY A 446 -9.38 -12.66 11.47
CA GLY A 446 -10.00 -13.87 12.01
C GLY A 446 -9.18 -15.16 11.84
N ASN A 447 -8.13 -15.16 11.00
CA ASN A 447 -7.36 -16.37 10.73
C ASN A 447 -6.30 -16.64 11.79
N THR A 448 -6.00 -17.92 11.95
CA THR A 448 -4.99 -18.45 12.87
C THR A 448 -3.92 -19.20 12.10
N ALA A 449 -2.65 -18.94 12.43
CA ALA A 449 -1.51 -19.72 12.00
C ALA A 449 -0.96 -20.53 13.19
N SER A 450 -0.53 -21.77 12.96
CA SER A 450 0.09 -22.63 13.96
C SER A 450 1.38 -23.27 13.46
N LEU A 451 2.37 -23.35 14.34
CA LEU A 451 3.66 -24.00 14.12
C LEU A 451 3.91 -25.04 15.22
N VAL A 452 4.38 -26.22 14.82
CA VAL A 452 4.85 -27.27 15.73
C VAL A 452 6.31 -27.59 15.41
N VAL A 453 7.17 -27.50 16.42
CA VAL A 453 8.62 -27.74 16.31
C VAL A 453 9.03 -28.79 17.33
N THR A 454 9.73 -29.84 16.88
CA THR A 454 10.38 -30.79 17.78
C THR A 454 11.82 -30.33 18.03
N ALA A 455 12.16 -30.11 19.30
CA ALA A 455 13.47 -29.67 19.76
C ALA A 455 14.18 -30.78 20.56
N THR A 456 15.45 -31.05 20.24
CA THR A 456 16.30 -32.05 20.92
C THR A 456 17.39 -31.36 21.73
N ALA A 457 17.50 -31.72 23.01
CA ALA A 457 18.47 -31.09 23.91
C ALA A 457 19.92 -31.44 23.56
N LEU A 458 20.76 -30.43 23.41
CA LEU A 458 22.19 -30.57 23.09
C LEU A 458 23.08 -30.64 24.33
N LYS A 459 22.66 -30.03 25.44
CA LYS A 459 23.42 -29.98 26.70
C LYS A 459 22.50 -29.79 27.90
N SER A 460 22.96 -30.23 29.08
CA SER A 460 22.28 -30.00 30.35
C SER A 460 22.32 -28.54 30.80
N GLY A 461 21.33 -28.12 31.58
CA GLY A 461 21.22 -26.78 32.18
C GLY A 461 19.78 -26.27 32.20
N THR A 462 19.59 -25.02 32.57
CA THR A 462 18.29 -24.32 32.51
C THR A 462 18.26 -23.35 31.34
N THR A 463 17.12 -23.25 30.66
CA THR A 463 16.95 -22.35 29.52
C THR A 463 15.53 -21.80 29.46
N SER A 464 15.38 -20.62 28.84
CA SER A 464 14.10 -19.98 28.61
C SER A 464 14.00 -19.44 27.19
N SER A 465 12.77 -19.35 26.67
CA SER A 465 12.44 -18.69 25.41
C SER A 465 11.11 -17.95 25.52
N GLN A 466 10.98 -16.85 24.78
CA GLN A 466 9.76 -16.05 24.70
C GLN A 466 9.54 -15.67 23.24
N ALA A 467 8.60 -16.35 22.59
CA ALA A 467 8.29 -16.08 21.18
C ALA A 467 7.73 -14.66 21.02
N THR A 468 8.17 -13.96 19.98
CA THR A 468 7.69 -12.61 19.65
C THR A 468 7.19 -12.59 18.21
N VAL A 469 5.95 -12.14 18.01
CA VAL A 469 5.39 -11.87 16.68
C VAL A 469 5.56 -10.40 16.31
N THR A 470 5.96 -10.13 15.07
CA THR A 470 6.09 -8.79 14.48
C THR A 470 5.37 -8.74 13.13
N SER A 471 4.91 -7.55 12.74
CA SER A 471 4.35 -7.26 11.41
C SER A 471 4.61 -5.80 11.05
N ASP A 472 4.34 -5.40 9.82
CA ASP A 472 4.40 -3.97 9.41
C ASP A 472 3.25 -3.15 9.99
N THR A 473 2.16 -3.83 10.34
CA THR A 473 0.86 -3.23 10.68
C THR A 473 0.55 -3.20 12.17
N THR A 474 1.39 -3.83 13.01
CA THR A 474 1.17 -3.96 14.46
C THR A 474 2.46 -3.78 15.24
N THR A 475 2.35 -3.33 16.50
CA THR A 475 3.49 -3.38 17.42
C THR A 475 3.85 -4.84 17.77
N PRO A 476 5.11 -5.12 18.16
CA PRO A 476 5.53 -6.47 18.53
C PRO A 476 4.76 -7.03 19.73
N VAL A 477 4.25 -8.27 19.63
CA VAL A 477 3.54 -8.96 20.71
C VAL A 477 4.33 -10.17 21.17
N LYS A 478 4.46 -10.33 22.49
CA LYS A 478 5.25 -11.40 23.10
C LYS A 478 4.33 -12.46 23.71
N ALA A 479 4.69 -13.72 23.51
CA ALA A 479 4.02 -14.85 24.15
C ALA A 479 4.45 -15.00 25.61
N LYS A 480 3.90 -15.99 26.30
CA LYS A 480 4.36 -16.39 27.64
C LYS A 480 5.76 -17.02 27.55
N THR A 481 6.61 -16.72 28.53
CA THR A 481 7.94 -17.34 28.64
C THR A 481 7.82 -18.83 28.96
N ILE A 482 8.53 -19.66 28.20
CA ILE A 482 8.69 -21.09 28.45
C ILE A 482 10.03 -21.29 29.14
N GLN A 483 10.05 -22.01 30.27
CA GLN A 483 11.25 -22.43 30.97
C GLN A 483 11.43 -23.95 30.84
N LYS A 484 12.67 -24.40 30.65
CA LYS A 484 13.05 -25.81 30.60
C LYS A 484 14.25 -26.11 31.47
N THR A 485 14.19 -27.27 32.13
CA THR A 485 15.31 -27.87 32.86
C THR A 485 15.77 -29.12 32.10
N ILE A 486 17.04 -29.13 31.72
CA ILE A 486 17.67 -30.27 31.04
C ILE A 486 18.65 -30.92 32.02
N ASN A 487 18.27 -32.08 32.52
CA ASN A 487 19.09 -32.88 33.42
C ASN A 487 20.21 -33.57 32.66
N LYS A 488 21.34 -33.82 33.35
CA LYS A 488 22.42 -34.63 32.79
C LYS A 488 21.93 -36.05 32.49
N ASP A 489 22.35 -36.59 31.35
CA ASP A 489 22.21 -37.99 31.00
C ASP A 489 23.51 -38.75 31.30
N VAL A 490 23.61 -39.32 32.50
CA VAL A 490 24.77 -40.08 32.96
C VAL A 490 24.33 -41.50 33.32
N SER A 491 24.97 -42.51 32.72
CA SER A 491 24.65 -43.92 32.94
C SER A 491 25.93 -44.73 33.14
N VAL A 492 26.34 -44.84 34.40
CA VAL A 492 27.64 -45.42 34.79
C VAL A 492 27.49 -46.88 35.22
N LYS A 493 28.28 -47.77 34.59
CA LYS A 493 28.43 -49.18 34.97
C LYS A 493 29.83 -49.42 35.52
N ILE A 494 29.93 -50.05 36.68
CA ILE A 494 31.20 -50.33 37.38
C ILE A 494 31.38 -51.83 37.54
N ILE A 495 32.52 -52.37 37.11
CA ILE A 495 32.88 -53.79 37.21
C ILE A 495 34.26 -53.92 37.84
N ASN A 496 34.35 -54.62 38.97
CA ASN A 496 35.64 -54.97 39.57
C ASN A 496 36.12 -56.34 39.07
N SER A 497 37.43 -56.54 38.95
CA SER A 497 38.04 -57.83 38.64
C SER A 497 39.40 -57.99 39.33
N ILE A 498 39.78 -59.25 39.54
CA ILE A 498 41.10 -59.66 40.01
C ILE A 498 41.71 -60.49 38.89
N SER A 499 42.98 -60.26 38.55
CA SER A 499 43.62 -60.90 37.39
C SER A 499 43.78 -62.42 37.50
N THR A 500 43.63 -62.98 38.70
CA THR A 500 43.69 -64.43 38.93
C THR A 500 42.84 -64.83 40.15
N SER A 501 42.30 -66.05 40.14
CA SER A 501 41.65 -66.67 41.30
C SER A 501 42.66 -67.37 42.24
N ASN A 502 43.87 -67.65 41.76
CA ASN A 502 44.96 -68.30 42.52
C ASN A 502 46.30 -67.61 42.25
N ALA A 503 47.03 -67.23 43.31
CA ALA A 503 48.31 -66.54 43.20
C ALA A 503 49.35 -67.20 44.12
N LYS A 504 50.61 -67.31 43.68
CA LYS A 504 51.70 -67.78 44.53
C LYS A 504 52.16 -66.68 45.47
N VAL A 505 52.59 -67.01 46.69
CA VAL A 505 53.31 -66.04 47.54
C VAL A 505 54.53 -65.48 46.79
N GLY A 506 54.74 -64.17 46.86
CA GLY A 506 55.77 -63.43 46.13
C GLY A 506 55.34 -62.91 44.76
N SER A 507 54.24 -63.42 44.18
CA SER A 507 53.75 -63.01 42.86
C SER A 507 52.97 -61.68 42.88
N TYR A 508 52.75 -61.12 41.68
CA TYR A 508 51.95 -59.91 41.48
C TYR A 508 50.54 -60.24 41.00
N VAL A 509 49.54 -59.54 41.56
CA VAL A 509 48.13 -59.62 41.17
C VAL A 509 47.67 -58.22 40.74
N PHE A 510 46.84 -58.13 39.70
CA PHE A 510 46.24 -56.87 39.28
C PHE A 510 44.78 -56.79 39.71
N LEU A 511 44.46 -55.73 40.44
CA LEU A 511 43.12 -55.38 40.88
C LEU A 511 42.60 -54.30 39.95
N ARG A 512 41.47 -54.54 39.28
CA ARG A 512 40.92 -53.61 38.29
C ARG A 512 39.51 -53.17 38.62
N THR A 513 39.21 -51.91 38.35
CA THR A 513 37.86 -51.33 38.34
C THR A 513 37.64 -50.72 36.96
N ASN A 514 36.79 -51.35 36.16
CA ASN A 514 36.35 -50.81 34.87
C ASN A 514 35.09 -49.99 35.07
N VAL A 515 35.11 -48.72 34.66
CA VAL A 515 34.01 -47.77 34.79
C VAL A 515 33.61 -47.30 33.40
N THR A 516 32.40 -47.61 32.98
CA THR A 516 31.87 -47.25 31.66
C THR A 516 30.73 -46.27 31.81
N ASN A 517 30.80 -45.10 31.18
CA ASN A 517 29.67 -44.18 31.06
C ASN A 517 29.03 -44.30 29.68
N SER A 518 27.82 -44.85 29.66
CA SER A 518 27.02 -45.01 28.44
C SER A 518 26.05 -43.84 28.18
N GLY A 519 25.99 -42.86 29.10
CA GLY A 519 25.16 -41.67 28.95
C GLY A 519 25.78 -40.61 28.03
N LYS A 520 24.97 -39.62 27.63
CA LYS A 520 25.37 -38.52 26.72
C LYS A 520 26.15 -37.38 27.38
N ASP A 521 26.15 -37.30 28.72
CA ASP A 521 26.92 -36.29 29.47
C ASP A 521 28.09 -36.92 30.23
N THR A 522 29.11 -36.09 30.48
CA THR A 522 30.20 -36.43 31.40
C THR A 522 29.68 -36.56 32.83
N SER A 523 30.09 -37.62 33.53
CA SER A 523 29.69 -37.83 34.93
C SER A 523 30.23 -36.72 35.83
N ASP A 524 29.54 -36.47 36.95
CA ASP A 524 30.17 -35.74 38.06
C ASP A 524 31.41 -36.52 38.57
N PRO A 525 32.35 -35.85 39.26
CA PRO A 525 33.53 -36.52 39.80
C PRO A 525 33.14 -37.68 40.73
N MET A 526 33.68 -38.87 40.44
CA MET A 526 33.44 -40.10 41.19
C MET A 526 34.71 -40.53 41.91
N THR A 527 34.55 -41.21 43.05
CA THR A 527 35.67 -41.72 43.85
C THR A 527 35.80 -43.24 43.76
N PHE A 528 37.03 -43.75 43.59
CA PHE A 528 37.27 -45.19 43.48
C PHE A 528 38.49 -45.61 44.31
N GLY A 529 38.47 -46.78 44.94
CA GLY A 529 39.65 -47.27 45.64
C GLY A 529 39.51 -48.69 46.14
N MET A 530 40.40 -49.08 47.06
CA MET A 530 40.39 -50.44 47.63
C MET A 530 41.00 -50.51 49.01
N THR A 531 40.46 -51.39 49.84
CA THR A 531 41.06 -51.84 51.09
C THR A 531 41.69 -53.21 50.86
N LEU A 532 43.00 -53.29 51.09
CA LEU A 532 43.77 -54.53 50.93
C LEU A 532 43.77 -55.34 52.23
N PRO A 533 43.66 -56.67 52.16
CA PRO A 533 43.79 -57.54 53.32
C PRO A 533 45.26 -57.64 53.77
N SER A 534 45.48 -58.15 54.99
CA SER A 534 46.83 -58.48 55.44
C SER A 534 47.51 -59.50 54.50
N GLY A 535 48.81 -59.30 54.29
CA GLY A 535 49.58 -60.13 53.37
C GLY A 535 49.44 -59.77 51.88
N VAL A 536 48.90 -58.58 51.57
CA VAL A 536 48.88 -58.00 50.21
C VAL A 536 49.33 -56.53 50.31
N SER A 537 50.35 -56.14 49.55
CA SER A 537 50.85 -54.75 49.54
C SER A 537 50.75 -54.11 48.16
N THR A 538 50.41 -52.82 48.13
CA THR A 538 50.37 -52.04 46.88
C THR A 538 51.78 -51.83 46.33
N VAL A 539 51.95 -52.02 45.03
CA VAL A 539 53.20 -51.74 44.29
C VAL A 539 53.05 -50.47 43.47
N SER A 540 52.00 -50.39 42.66
CA SER A 540 51.71 -49.22 41.83
C SER A 540 50.24 -49.13 41.45
N THR A 541 49.82 -47.92 41.06
CA THR A 541 48.50 -47.59 40.51
C THR A 541 48.67 -46.88 39.18
N ASN A 542 47.73 -47.05 38.24
CA ASN A 542 47.65 -46.15 37.09
C ASN A 542 46.90 -44.85 37.46
N TYR A 543 46.94 -43.84 36.58
CA TYR A 543 46.40 -42.50 36.83
C TYR A 543 46.94 -41.84 38.12
N PRO A 544 48.27 -41.66 38.23
CA PRO A 544 48.89 -41.17 39.47
C PRO A 544 48.48 -39.74 39.84
N VAL A 545 48.11 -38.91 38.86
CA VAL A 545 47.64 -37.53 39.09
C VAL A 545 46.27 -37.53 39.81
N GLN A 546 45.41 -38.48 39.46
CA GLN A 546 44.06 -38.61 40.02
C GLN A 546 44.05 -39.42 41.33
N TRP A 547 45.17 -40.05 41.69
CA TRP A 547 45.31 -40.90 42.87
C TRP A 547 45.78 -40.11 44.10
N ASN A 548 45.01 -40.17 45.18
CA ASN A 548 45.39 -39.57 46.45
C ASN A 548 46.12 -40.59 47.34
N ASN A 549 47.41 -40.34 47.62
CA ASN A 549 48.23 -41.23 48.44
C ASN A 549 47.82 -41.33 49.91
N LYS A 550 47.10 -40.33 50.46
CA LYS A 550 46.63 -40.32 51.85
C LYS A 550 45.32 -41.10 51.99
N THR A 551 44.35 -40.86 51.11
CA THR A 551 43.03 -41.48 51.17
C THR A 551 42.94 -42.82 50.43
N LYS A 552 43.92 -43.13 49.57
CA LYS A 552 43.94 -44.31 48.69
C LYS A 552 42.73 -44.38 47.75
N LEU A 553 42.29 -43.22 47.27
CA LEU A 553 41.20 -43.07 46.31
C LEU A 553 41.67 -42.37 45.04
N TRP A 554 41.16 -42.80 43.89
CA TRP A 554 41.09 -42.02 42.66
C TRP A 554 39.85 -41.10 42.70
N THR A 555 39.99 -39.86 42.21
CA THR A 555 38.85 -38.96 41.94
C THR A 555 38.88 -38.53 40.48
N LEU A 556 37.85 -38.88 39.70
CA LEU A 556 37.77 -38.55 38.28
C LEU A 556 36.33 -38.54 37.75
N SER A 557 36.10 -37.80 36.67
CA SER A 557 34.87 -37.88 35.87
C SER A 557 35.06 -38.83 34.69
N VAL A 558 33.98 -39.48 34.26
CA VAL A 558 33.97 -40.38 33.11
C VAL A 558 33.28 -39.69 31.94
N PRO A 559 34.00 -39.31 30.87
CA PRO A 559 33.40 -38.68 29.69
C PRO A 559 32.33 -39.56 29.04
N SER A 560 31.39 -38.94 28.33
CA SER A 560 30.32 -39.63 27.60
C SER A 560 30.88 -40.68 26.64
N GLY A 561 30.27 -41.87 26.64
CA GLY A 561 30.62 -42.98 25.75
C GLY A 561 32.00 -43.60 26.01
N LYS A 562 32.70 -43.22 27.08
CA LYS A 562 34.05 -43.71 27.39
C LYS A 562 34.05 -44.72 28.54
N SER A 563 35.08 -45.56 28.54
CA SER A 563 35.42 -46.45 29.65
C SER A 563 36.80 -46.11 30.20
N ILE A 564 36.94 -46.15 31.52
CA ILE A 564 38.20 -45.94 32.25
C ILE A 564 38.48 -47.20 33.06
N VAL A 565 39.70 -47.74 32.95
CA VAL A 565 40.14 -48.92 33.69
C VAL A 565 41.17 -48.51 34.73
N LEU A 566 40.76 -48.49 35.99
CA LEU A 566 41.66 -48.26 37.13
C LEU A 566 42.34 -49.57 37.50
N THR A 567 43.66 -49.58 37.62
CA THR A 567 44.48 -50.78 37.86
C THR A 567 45.46 -50.53 38.99
N THR A 568 45.43 -51.41 39.99
CA THR A 568 46.44 -51.50 41.04
C THR A 568 47.22 -52.81 40.89
N LYS A 569 48.54 -52.71 40.81
CA LYS A 569 49.45 -53.86 40.94
C LYS A 569 49.74 -54.08 42.42
N VAL A 570 49.47 -55.27 42.93
CA VAL A 570 49.74 -55.65 44.33
C VAL A 570 50.68 -56.85 44.40
N LYS A 571 51.48 -56.95 45.46
CA LYS A 571 52.36 -58.09 45.76
C LYS A 571 51.75 -58.94 46.87
N VAL A 572 51.70 -60.26 46.67
CA VAL A 572 51.20 -61.22 47.67
C VAL A 572 52.35 -61.64 48.58
N THR A 573 52.20 -61.51 49.90
CA THR A 573 53.29 -61.77 50.86
C THR A 573 53.00 -62.90 51.84
N THR A 574 51.75 -63.32 52.02
CA THR A 574 51.41 -64.48 52.86
C THR A 574 50.35 -65.38 52.22
N LYS A 575 50.30 -66.65 52.63
CA LYS A 575 49.31 -67.63 52.17
C LYS A 575 47.89 -67.33 52.68
N GLY A 576 46.90 -68.06 52.15
CA GLY A 576 45.49 -68.02 52.58
C GLY A 576 44.58 -67.25 51.63
N THR A 577 43.28 -67.24 51.93
CA THR A 577 42.28 -66.50 51.14
C THR A 577 42.46 -64.99 51.34
N LYS A 578 42.64 -64.24 50.26
CA LYS A 578 42.81 -62.79 50.26
C LYS A 578 41.54 -62.13 49.75
N THR A 579 40.84 -61.40 50.61
CA THR A 579 39.61 -60.67 50.27
C THR A 579 39.90 -59.18 50.13
N VAL A 580 39.74 -58.65 48.92
CA VAL A 580 39.88 -57.22 48.60
C VAL A 580 38.50 -56.58 48.65
N THR A 581 38.40 -55.41 49.31
CA THR A 581 37.17 -54.60 49.30
C THR A 581 37.37 -53.40 48.37
N PHE A 582 36.66 -53.36 47.26
CA PHE A 582 36.62 -52.22 46.33
C PHE A 582 35.65 -51.15 46.83
N ASN A 583 36.03 -49.89 46.74
CA ASN A 583 35.15 -48.73 46.90
C ASN A 583 34.77 -48.22 45.50
N ASN A 584 33.49 -48.33 45.16
CA ASN A 584 32.89 -47.91 43.90
C ASN A 584 31.97 -46.71 44.16
N ASN A 585 32.56 -45.52 44.31
CA ASN A 585 31.88 -44.27 44.62
C ASN A 585 31.00 -44.35 45.87
N GLY A 586 31.56 -44.86 46.97
CA GLY A 586 30.89 -45.08 48.25
C GLY A 586 30.35 -46.51 48.43
N LYS A 587 30.05 -47.24 47.34
CA LYS A 587 29.55 -48.61 47.41
C LYS A 587 30.70 -49.60 47.56
N LYS A 588 30.66 -50.44 48.61
CA LYS A 588 31.66 -51.48 48.85
C LYS A 588 31.32 -52.78 48.11
N VAL A 589 32.30 -53.37 47.42
CA VAL A 589 32.18 -54.68 46.74
C VAL A 589 33.41 -55.52 47.08
N THR A 590 33.21 -56.76 47.52
CA THR A 590 34.32 -57.67 47.87
C THR A 590 34.59 -58.68 46.76
N LYS A 591 35.86 -59.01 46.54
CA LYS A 591 36.30 -60.15 45.72
C LYS A 591 37.49 -60.83 46.38
N SER A 592 37.62 -62.14 46.19
CA SER A 592 38.69 -62.92 46.82
C SER A 592 39.48 -63.74 45.81
N PHE A 593 40.74 -64.01 46.15
CA PHE A 593 41.60 -64.97 45.47
C PHE A 593 42.38 -65.78 46.51
N LYS A 594 42.83 -66.98 46.16
CA LYS A 594 43.61 -67.86 47.04
C LYS A 594 45.10 -67.62 46.85
N ALA A 595 45.83 -67.40 47.94
CA ALA A 595 47.29 -67.33 47.95
C ALA A 595 47.87 -68.68 48.43
N THR A 596 48.68 -69.33 47.59
CA THR A 596 49.29 -70.66 47.85
C THR A 596 50.79 -70.61 48.02
#